data_AF-A0A9X3PKP8-F1
#
_entry.id   AF-A0A9X3PKP8-F1
#
_cell.length_a   1.000
_cell.length_b   1.000
_cell.length_c   1.000
_cell.angle_alpha   90.00
_cell.angle_beta   90.00
_cell.angle_gamma   90.00
#
_symmetry.space_group_name_H-M   'P 1'
#
loop_
_entity.id
_entity.type
_entity.pdbx_description
1 polymer ?
#
loop_
_entity_poly.entity_id
_entity_poly.type
_entity_poly.pdbx_seq_one_letter_code
_entity_poly.pdbx_strand_id
1 'polypeptide(L)'
;MSKQQAETLRYEGRPYAKQDEELVDQGLLFDIGTLLSRRGVLFAGAGAAVAGLAACGTTDPNATESSSAPDSSGDLAEIPEETAGPYPGDGSNGPDVLEESGIVRSDIRSSFGTGSATAEGVPLTLQFTIYDMANGSVPFEGVAVYAWHCTRDGEYSMYGEGLESENFLRGVQIADADGVVSFTTVYPGCYSGRWPHVHFEVYPDEASITDSANVIATSQLAFPEDVCDTVYAEEGYENSVENLAQISLESDNIFSDDGGESQMGTVSGDVANGYTITLAVGVDTSTEAGGGGSAPSGGGGGAPGGGEMPSGEPPANNG
;
A
#
# COMPACT_ATOMS: atom_id res chain seq x y z
N MET A 1 28.23 -32.48 26.91
CA MET A 1 27.72 -32.22 25.55
C MET A 1 26.34 -31.61 25.70
N SER A 2 26.27 -30.29 25.84
CA SER A 2 25.01 -29.56 26.01
C SER A 2 24.43 -29.29 24.62
N LYS A 3 23.18 -29.70 24.38
CA LYS A 3 22.46 -29.40 23.14
C LYS A 3 22.18 -27.90 23.14
N GLN A 4 22.70 -27.19 22.13
CA GLN A 4 22.30 -25.83 21.81
C GLN A 4 20.80 -25.85 21.53
N GLN A 5 20.02 -25.14 22.34
CA GLN A 5 18.63 -24.84 22.02
C GLN A 5 18.66 -23.95 20.77
N ALA A 6 18.13 -24.45 19.66
CA ALA A 6 17.89 -23.62 18.48
C ALA A 6 16.85 -22.57 18.89
N GLU A 7 17.23 -21.29 18.89
CA GLU A 7 16.29 -20.20 19.11
C GLU A 7 15.32 -20.16 17.94
N THR A 8 14.02 -20.28 18.23
CA THR A 8 12.95 -20.19 17.24
C THR A 8 12.82 -18.75 16.78
N LEU A 9 12.97 -18.49 15.48
CA LEU A 9 12.77 -17.17 14.90
C LEU A 9 11.30 -16.76 15.04
N ARG A 10 11.06 -15.51 15.45
CA ARG A 10 9.74 -15.00 15.83
C ARG A 10 9.51 -13.58 15.33
N TYR A 11 8.28 -13.28 14.93
CA TYR A 11 7.74 -11.95 14.62
C TYR A 11 6.55 -11.70 15.54
N GLU A 12 6.52 -10.57 16.27
CA GLU A 12 5.46 -10.21 17.23
C GLU A 12 5.08 -11.36 18.21
N GLY A 13 6.09 -12.10 18.69
CA GLY A 13 5.90 -13.24 19.59
C GLY A 13 5.44 -14.54 18.93
N ARG A 14 5.17 -14.57 17.62
CA ARG A 14 4.76 -15.75 16.84
C ARG A 14 5.96 -16.39 16.13
N PRO A 15 6.11 -17.73 16.11
CA PRO A 15 7.20 -18.38 15.40
C PRO A 15 7.02 -18.31 13.88
N TYR A 16 8.12 -18.15 13.13
CA TYR A 16 8.11 -18.23 11.66
C TYR A 16 7.54 -19.58 11.20
N ALA A 17 6.78 -19.58 10.11
CA ALA A 17 6.19 -20.80 9.54
C ALA A 17 7.29 -21.72 8.98
N LYS A 18 8.31 -21.11 8.37
CA LYS A 18 9.53 -21.77 7.95
C LYS A 18 10.71 -21.13 8.68
N GLN A 19 11.37 -21.93 9.51
CA GLN A 19 12.40 -21.47 10.47
C GLN A 19 13.76 -21.25 9.82
N ASP A 20 13.89 -21.59 8.54
CA ASP A 20 15.10 -21.54 7.72
C ASP A 20 15.02 -20.50 6.58
N GLU A 21 13.88 -19.82 6.45
CA GLU A 21 13.63 -18.84 5.39
C GLU A 21 13.49 -17.43 5.97
N GLU A 22 13.89 -16.42 5.19
CA GLU A 22 13.76 -15.02 5.57
C GLU A 22 12.29 -14.58 5.58
N LEU A 23 12.02 -13.40 6.13
CA LEU A 23 10.64 -12.87 6.25
C LEU A 23 9.95 -12.79 4.88
N VAL A 24 10.73 -12.48 3.84
CA VAL A 24 10.29 -12.30 2.45
C VAL A 24 9.82 -13.59 1.77
N ASP A 25 10.27 -14.76 2.27
CA ASP A 25 9.95 -16.08 1.69
C ASP A 25 8.82 -16.81 2.43
N GLN A 26 8.24 -16.19 3.46
CA GLN A 26 7.18 -16.82 4.26
C GLN A 26 5.88 -17.06 3.46
N GLY A 27 5.68 -16.35 2.34
CA GLY A 27 4.55 -16.50 1.42
C GLY A 27 3.17 -16.42 2.08
N LEU A 28 2.13 -16.86 1.35
CA LEU A 28 0.68 -16.87 1.65
C LEU A 28 0.25 -17.05 3.12
N LEU A 29 1.06 -17.72 3.96
CA LEU A 29 0.76 -17.94 5.38
C LEU A 29 0.89 -16.68 6.26
N PHE A 30 1.67 -15.68 5.84
CA PHE A 30 1.74 -14.40 6.53
C PHE A 30 0.48 -13.56 6.28
N ASP A 31 0.03 -13.46 5.03
CA ASP A 31 -1.14 -12.66 4.64
C ASP A 31 -2.47 -13.22 5.19
N ILE A 32 -2.60 -14.55 5.29
CA ILE A 32 -3.78 -15.20 5.90
C ILE A 32 -3.87 -14.92 7.41
N GLY A 33 -2.73 -14.74 8.08
CA GLY A 33 -2.67 -14.46 9.52
C GLY A 33 -3.17 -13.07 9.90
N THR A 34 -3.07 -12.12 8.98
CA THR A 34 -3.47 -10.72 9.16
C THR A 34 -4.99 -10.55 9.01
N LEU A 35 -5.61 -11.27 8.07
CA LEU A 35 -7.02 -11.09 7.70
C LEU A 35 -8.05 -11.77 8.63
N LEU A 36 -7.68 -12.83 9.35
CA LEU A 36 -8.63 -13.57 10.21
C LEU A 36 -8.98 -12.87 11.54
N SER A 37 -8.44 -11.69 11.81
CA SER A 37 -8.74 -10.91 13.03
C SER A 37 -9.92 -9.95 12.90
N ARG A 38 -10.38 -9.61 11.67
CA ARG A 38 -11.30 -8.48 11.45
C ARG A 38 -12.65 -8.79 10.79
N ARG A 39 -12.87 -9.96 10.17
CA ARG A 39 -14.14 -10.23 9.45
C ARG A 39 -15.26 -10.74 10.35
N GLY A 40 -15.85 -9.81 11.12
CA GLY A 40 -17.13 -9.95 11.79
C GLY A 40 -18.23 -9.13 11.11
N VAL A 41 -18.91 -9.74 10.12
CA VAL A 41 -20.32 -9.52 9.71
C VAL A 41 -20.77 -8.10 9.34
N LEU A 42 -21.09 -7.88 8.06
CA LEU A 42 -22.39 -7.30 7.62
C LEU A 42 -22.58 -7.41 6.09
N PHE A 43 -23.36 -8.41 5.67
CA PHE A 43 -24.07 -8.40 4.39
C PHE A 43 -25.55 -8.17 4.68
N ALA A 44 -26.12 -7.05 4.24
CA ALA A 44 -27.57 -6.92 4.04
C ALA A 44 -27.97 -5.67 3.23
N GLY A 45 -28.59 -5.92 2.07
CA GLY A 45 -29.69 -5.11 1.50
C GLY A 45 -29.28 -4.03 0.49
N ALA A 46 -29.56 -4.21 -0.80
CA ALA A 46 -30.83 -3.88 -1.51
C ALA A 46 -30.54 -2.68 -2.44
N GLY A 47 -31.05 -2.50 -3.65
CA GLY A 47 -32.06 -3.14 -4.49
C GLY A 47 -32.36 -2.18 -5.66
N ALA A 48 -32.55 -2.73 -6.86
CA ALA A 48 -32.96 -2.15 -8.16
C ALA A 48 -33.55 -0.73 -8.28
N ALA A 49 -33.22 0.01 -9.36
CA ALA A 49 -34.20 0.57 -10.33
C ALA A 49 -33.64 1.45 -11.49
N VAL A 50 -34.04 1.05 -12.72
CA VAL A 50 -34.60 1.84 -13.85
C VAL A 50 -33.69 2.60 -14.84
N ALA A 51 -34.05 2.38 -16.11
CA ALA A 51 -33.43 2.81 -17.35
C ALA A 51 -33.86 4.20 -17.88
N GLY A 52 -32.93 4.81 -18.64
CA GLY A 52 -33.18 5.49 -19.90
C GLY A 52 -33.27 7.02 -19.86
N LEU A 53 -32.41 7.69 -20.65
CA LEU A 53 -32.83 8.72 -21.62
C LEU A 53 -31.67 9.03 -22.59
N ALA A 54 -31.92 8.88 -23.90
CA ALA A 54 -31.04 9.34 -24.97
C ALA A 54 -31.32 10.82 -25.26
N ALA A 55 -30.27 11.61 -25.48
CA ALA A 55 -30.38 12.95 -26.05
C ALA A 55 -29.26 13.18 -27.08
N CYS A 56 -29.66 13.47 -28.31
CA CYS A 56 -28.81 13.93 -29.41
C CYS A 56 -28.52 15.43 -29.27
N GLY A 57 -27.31 15.88 -29.59
CA GLY A 57 -26.95 17.30 -29.65
C GLY A 57 -25.70 17.58 -30.50
N THR A 58 -25.95 17.93 -31.76
CA THR A 58 -25.16 18.70 -32.74
C THR A 58 -23.67 19.01 -32.51
N THR A 59 -22.86 18.63 -33.51
CA THR A 59 -21.45 19.01 -33.72
C THR A 59 -21.28 20.43 -34.27
N ASP A 60 -20.46 21.25 -33.62
CA ASP A 60 -19.84 22.47 -34.18
C ASP A 60 -18.31 22.37 -34.01
N PRO A 61 -17.48 22.51 -35.07
CA PRO A 61 -16.05 22.26 -35.00
C PRO A 61 -15.28 23.58 -34.92
N ASN A 62 -15.19 24.21 -33.73
CA ASN A 62 -14.12 25.17 -33.44
C ASN A 62 -14.06 25.57 -31.95
N ALA A 63 -13.42 24.77 -31.11
CA ALA A 63 -12.98 25.20 -29.79
C ALA A 63 -11.65 24.53 -29.44
N THR A 64 -10.67 25.37 -29.13
CA THR A 64 -9.33 25.03 -28.66
C THR A 64 -9.40 24.13 -27.43
N GLU A 65 -8.69 23.00 -27.46
CA GLU A 65 -8.62 22.07 -26.34
C GLU A 65 -7.89 22.71 -25.16
N SER A 66 -8.65 23.01 -24.11
CA SER A 66 -8.15 23.07 -22.75
C SER A 66 -8.61 21.75 -22.12
N SER A 67 -7.66 20.89 -21.76
CA SER A 67 -7.90 19.64 -21.05
C SER A 67 -8.40 19.96 -19.64
N SER A 68 -9.70 20.12 -19.49
CA SER A 68 -10.38 20.05 -18.20
C SER A 68 -10.58 18.57 -17.87
N ALA A 69 -10.11 18.15 -16.70
CA ALA A 69 -10.40 16.82 -16.17
C ALA A 69 -11.93 16.59 -16.18
N PRO A 70 -12.40 15.37 -16.47
CA PRO A 70 -13.83 15.09 -16.42
C PRO A 70 -14.32 15.30 -14.98
N ASP A 71 -15.34 16.14 -14.81
CA ASP A 71 -16.11 16.27 -13.58
C ASP A 71 -16.99 15.00 -13.46
N SER A 72 -16.40 13.94 -12.92
CA SER A 72 -17.07 12.68 -12.58
C SER A 72 -17.22 12.53 -11.06
N SER A 73 -17.63 13.61 -10.39
CA SER A 73 -17.99 13.60 -8.96
C SER A 73 -19.32 12.87 -8.66
N GLY A 74 -20.05 12.43 -9.69
CA GLY A 74 -21.35 11.76 -9.55
C GLY A 74 -21.32 10.28 -9.15
N ASP A 75 -20.22 9.58 -9.40
CA ASP A 75 -20.07 8.12 -9.19
C ASP A 75 -18.77 7.74 -8.45
N LEU A 76 -18.02 8.70 -7.90
CA LEU A 76 -16.80 8.40 -7.14
C LEU A 76 -17.16 7.73 -5.80
N ALA A 77 -16.78 6.46 -5.65
CA ALA A 77 -16.85 5.74 -4.39
C ALA A 77 -15.65 6.07 -3.49
N GLU A 78 -15.82 5.81 -2.19
CA GLU A 78 -14.71 5.80 -1.25
C GLU A 78 -13.71 4.71 -1.65
N ILE A 79 -12.43 5.03 -1.59
CA ILE A 79 -11.37 4.07 -1.90
C ILE A 79 -11.43 2.90 -0.90
N PRO A 80 -11.33 1.63 -1.35
CA PRO A 80 -11.27 0.52 -0.41
C PRO A 80 -10.06 0.63 0.51
N GLU A 81 -10.30 0.42 1.81
CA GLU A 81 -9.26 0.33 2.82
C GLU A 81 -8.52 -1.01 2.71
N GLU A 82 -7.21 -0.95 2.43
CA GLU A 82 -6.35 -2.12 2.32
C GLU A 82 -5.26 -2.13 3.39
N THR A 83 -4.54 -3.25 3.47
CA THR A 83 -3.31 -3.30 4.26
C THR A 83 -2.17 -2.51 3.60
N ALA A 84 -1.36 -1.85 4.41
CA ALA A 84 -0.03 -1.36 4.02
C ALA A 84 0.93 -2.51 3.63
N GLY A 85 0.56 -3.76 3.92
CA GLY A 85 1.42 -4.92 3.69
C GLY A 85 2.65 -4.90 4.60
N PRO A 86 3.62 -5.80 4.35
CA PRO A 86 4.78 -5.96 5.21
C PRO A 86 5.91 -4.94 4.95
N TYR A 87 5.82 -4.12 3.90
CA TYR A 87 6.93 -3.28 3.44
C TYR A 87 6.69 -1.75 3.47
N PRO A 88 5.95 -1.17 4.43
CA PRO A 88 5.78 0.28 4.50
C PRO A 88 7.08 0.97 4.95
N GLY A 89 7.22 2.26 4.67
CA GLY A 89 8.35 3.07 5.15
C GLY A 89 7.92 4.11 6.19
N ASP A 90 6.82 3.87 6.91
CA ASP A 90 6.12 4.79 7.80
C ASP A 90 6.42 4.56 9.29
N GLY A 91 7.39 3.69 9.60
CA GLY A 91 7.75 3.31 10.96
C GLY A 91 6.83 2.27 11.61
N SER A 92 5.66 1.96 11.03
CA SER A 92 4.71 1.00 11.62
C SER A 92 5.26 -0.43 11.72
N ASN A 93 6.22 -0.77 10.84
CA ASN A 93 6.87 -2.08 10.80
C ASN A 93 8.40 -2.03 10.96
N GLY A 94 8.94 -0.96 11.56
CA GLY A 94 10.35 -0.81 11.89
C GLY A 94 11.10 0.22 11.05
N PRO A 95 11.26 0.04 9.73
CA PRO A 95 11.84 1.06 8.85
C PRO A 95 10.95 2.31 8.72
N ASP A 96 11.56 3.49 8.81
CA ASP A 96 10.87 4.78 8.74
C ASP A 96 11.66 5.76 7.87
N VAL A 97 11.19 5.97 6.64
CA VAL A 97 11.73 6.96 5.71
C VAL A 97 10.93 8.27 5.75
N LEU A 98 9.75 8.28 6.39
CA LEU A 98 8.90 9.47 6.45
C LEU A 98 9.48 10.55 7.38
N GLU A 99 10.33 10.16 8.34
CA GLU A 99 11.14 11.10 9.14
C GLU A 99 12.36 11.68 8.39
N GLU A 100 12.73 11.14 7.22
CA GLU A 100 13.95 11.55 6.52
C GLU A 100 13.78 12.83 5.70
N SER A 101 14.76 13.74 5.83
CA SER A 101 14.84 14.92 4.98
C SER A 101 15.07 14.52 3.52
N GLY A 102 14.11 14.84 2.66
CA GLY A 102 14.14 14.51 1.23
C GLY A 102 13.01 13.57 0.79
N ILE A 103 12.21 13.04 1.71
CA ILE A 103 11.09 12.16 1.37
C ILE A 103 9.96 12.86 0.59
N VAL A 104 9.78 14.18 0.77
CA VAL A 104 8.86 14.97 -0.04
C VAL A 104 9.52 15.26 -1.39
N ARG A 105 9.14 14.49 -2.42
CA ARG A 105 9.78 14.45 -3.73
C ARG A 105 8.88 13.85 -4.80
N SER A 106 8.99 14.35 -6.03
CA SER A 106 8.23 13.84 -7.18
C SER A 106 8.94 12.69 -7.90
N ASP A 107 10.24 12.78 -8.16
CA ASP A 107 11.00 11.67 -8.76
C ASP A 107 11.47 10.73 -7.66
N ILE A 108 10.90 9.51 -7.61
CA ILE A 108 11.18 8.52 -6.56
C ILE A 108 12.14 7.43 -7.03
N ARG A 109 12.66 7.47 -8.27
CA ARG A 109 13.45 6.35 -8.84
C ARG A 109 14.78 6.10 -8.14
N SER A 110 15.40 7.15 -7.58
CA SER A 110 16.71 7.07 -6.92
C SER A 110 16.58 7.14 -5.41
N SER A 111 17.43 6.42 -4.69
CA SER A 111 17.61 6.61 -3.25
C SER A 111 18.19 8.00 -2.95
N PHE A 112 18.08 8.40 -1.70
CA PHE A 112 18.62 9.64 -1.16
C PHE A 112 19.23 9.41 0.23
N GLY A 113 19.83 10.46 0.80
CA GLY A 113 20.49 10.37 2.09
C GLY A 113 21.75 9.51 2.00
N THR A 114 21.76 8.37 2.70
CA THR A 114 22.89 7.42 2.70
C THR A 114 22.85 6.43 1.53
N GLY A 115 21.67 6.17 0.97
CA GLY A 115 21.50 5.33 -0.21
C GLY A 115 21.85 6.09 -1.48
N SER A 116 22.14 5.35 -2.55
CA SER A 116 22.49 5.96 -3.86
C SER A 116 22.04 5.17 -5.07
N ALA A 117 21.43 4.00 -4.88
CA ALA A 117 20.95 3.19 -5.97
C ALA A 117 19.81 3.88 -6.72
N THR A 118 19.61 3.51 -7.98
CA THR A 118 18.47 3.95 -8.79
C THR A 118 17.80 2.72 -9.36
N ALA A 119 16.50 2.60 -9.13
CA ALA A 119 15.71 1.50 -9.66
C ALA A 119 15.63 1.59 -11.19
N GLU A 120 15.84 0.45 -11.84
CA GLU A 120 15.67 0.28 -13.28
C GLU A 120 14.24 -0.21 -13.59
N GLY A 121 13.75 0.12 -14.79
CA GLY A 121 12.45 -0.32 -15.27
C GLY A 121 11.88 0.60 -16.35
N VAL A 122 10.72 0.22 -16.90
CA VAL A 122 9.99 1.06 -17.87
C VAL A 122 9.53 2.34 -17.16
N PRO A 123 9.77 3.54 -17.71
CA PRO A 123 9.35 4.79 -17.07
C PRO A 123 7.84 4.86 -16.84
N LEU A 124 7.46 5.32 -15.64
CA LEU A 124 6.07 5.48 -15.25
C LEU A 124 5.87 6.86 -14.60
N THR A 125 4.87 7.60 -15.05
CA THR A 125 4.27 8.70 -14.31
C THR A 125 3.05 8.17 -13.56
N LEU A 126 3.11 8.21 -12.24
CA LEU A 126 2.01 7.82 -11.35
C LEU A 126 1.29 9.07 -10.88
N GLN A 127 -0.02 9.12 -11.04
CA GLN A 127 -0.84 10.26 -10.62
C GLN A 127 -2.06 9.80 -9.84
N PHE A 128 -2.29 10.43 -8.69
CA PHE A 128 -3.54 10.30 -7.95
C PHE A 128 -4.26 11.64 -7.96
N THR A 129 -5.59 11.60 -8.10
CA THR A 129 -6.46 12.76 -7.81
C THR A 129 -7.25 12.43 -6.56
N ILE A 130 -6.98 13.15 -5.48
CA ILE A 130 -7.59 12.90 -4.16
C ILE A 130 -8.81 13.80 -4.01
N TYR A 131 -9.94 13.21 -3.62
CA TYR A 131 -11.20 13.89 -3.37
C TYR A 131 -11.61 13.75 -1.91
N ASP A 132 -11.98 14.87 -1.29
CA ASP A 132 -12.50 14.92 0.07
C ASP A 132 -14.01 14.65 0.06
N MET A 133 -14.39 13.40 0.31
CA MET A 133 -15.78 12.98 0.31
C MET A 133 -16.56 13.54 1.50
N ALA A 134 -15.89 13.72 2.64
CA ALA A 134 -16.49 14.30 3.84
C ALA A 134 -16.91 15.76 3.64
N ASN A 135 -16.24 16.48 2.72
CA ASN A 135 -16.52 17.88 2.39
C ASN A 135 -17.15 18.08 1.00
N GLY A 136 -17.88 17.08 0.50
CA GLY A 136 -18.71 17.19 -0.70
C GLY A 136 -18.05 16.70 -1.99
N SER A 137 -17.11 15.78 -1.89
CA SER A 137 -16.38 15.14 -3.01
C SER A 137 -15.65 16.16 -3.89
N VAL A 138 -15.03 17.15 -3.25
CA VAL A 138 -14.22 18.19 -3.90
C VAL A 138 -12.74 17.80 -3.90
N PRO A 139 -11.89 18.36 -4.77
CA PRO A 139 -10.45 18.13 -4.70
C PRO A 139 -9.87 18.41 -3.30
N PHE A 140 -9.04 17.48 -2.80
CA PHE A 140 -8.47 17.54 -1.45
C PHE A 140 -7.10 18.24 -1.45
N GLU A 141 -7.10 19.57 -1.60
CA GLU A 141 -5.87 20.37 -1.59
C GLU A 141 -5.09 20.24 -0.27
N GLY A 142 -3.78 20.11 -0.36
CA GLY A 142 -2.87 20.12 0.80
C GLY A 142 -2.71 18.77 1.52
N VAL A 143 -3.48 17.75 1.14
CA VAL A 143 -3.34 16.39 1.66
C VAL A 143 -2.01 15.80 1.21
N ALA A 144 -1.35 15.02 2.07
CA ALA A 144 -0.09 14.35 1.74
C ALA A 144 -0.34 12.91 1.31
N VAL A 145 0.29 12.48 0.23
CA VAL A 145 0.21 11.11 -0.28
C VAL A 145 1.60 10.48 -0.24
N TYR A 146 1.76 9.44 0.55
CA TYR A 146 2.93 8.56 0.53
C TYR A 146 2.68 7.42 -0.44
N ALA A 147 3.58 7.18 -1.37
CA ALA A 147 3.50 6.05 -2.31
C ALA A 147 4.77 5.19 -2.26
N TRP A 148 4.59 3.88 -2.35
CA TRP A 148 5.71 2.93 -2.47
C TRP A 148 5.36 1.68 -3.28
N HIS A 149 6.36 1.09 -3.93
CA HIS A 149 6.20 -0.16 -4.66
C HIS A 149 7.53 -0.91 -4.84
N CYS A 150 7.43 -2.15 -5.34
CA CYS A 150 8.59 -2.97 -5.63
C CYS A 150 9.33 -2.55 -6.91
N THR A 151 10.58 -2.99 -7.06
CA THR A 151 11.33 -2.89 -8.31
C THR A 151 10.72 -3.75 -9.42
N ARG A 152 11.27 -3.65 -10.64
CA ARG A 152 10.93 -4.57 -11.75
C ARG A 152 11.16 -6.06 -11.42
N ASP A 153 12.04 -6.34 -10.47
CA ASP A 153 12.36 -7.70 -9.99
C ASP A 153 11.45 -8.18 -8.86
N GLY A 154 10.57 -7.31 -8.32
CA GLY A 154 9.68 -7.65 -7.21
C GLY A 154 10.24 -7.34 -5.82
N GLU A 155 11.38 -6.68 -5.71
CA GLU A 155 12.06 -6.38 -4.45
C GLU A 155 11.64 -5.02 -3.86
N TYR A 156 11.62 -4.90 -2.53
CA TYR A 156 11.33 -3.63 -1.84
C TYR A 156 12.60 -3.03 -1.23
N SER A 157 12.85 -1.75 -1.52
CA SER A 157 13.86 -0.96 -0.81
C SER A 157 13.57 -0.95 0.69
N MET A 158 14.62 -0.86 1.52
CA MET A 158 14.59 -0.97 2.99
C MET A 158 14.38 -2.39 3.55
N TYR A 159 13.98 -3.36 2.72
CA TYR A 159 13.58 -4.71 3.19
C TYR A 159 14.30 -5.87 2.49
N GLY A 160 14.52 -5.77 1.17
CA GLY A 160 15.19 -6.83 0.40
C GLY A 160 16.65 -7.00 0.80
N GLU A 161 17.19 -8.21 0.62
CA GLU A 161 18.59 -8.53 0.91
C GLU A 161 19.51 -7.60 0.10
N GLY A 162 20.36 -6.84 0.79
CA GLY A 162 21.26 -5.87 0.16
C GLY A 162 20.61 -4.54 -0.25
N LEU A 163 19.32 -4.34 0.05
CA LEU A 163 18.57 -3.11 -0.19
C LEU A 163 18.16 -2.39 1.10
N GLU A 164 18.61 -2.86 2.26
CA GLU A 164 18.19 -2.37 3.57
C GLU A 164 18.60 -0.90 3.80
N SER A 165 19.66 -0.43 3.13
CA SER A 165 20.12 0.96 3.18
C SER A 165 19.60 1.84 2.04
N GLU A 166 18.77 1.29 1.15
CA GLU A 166 18.21 2.00 0.00
C GLU A 166 16.76 2.41 0.26
N ASN A 167 16.33 3.50 -0.35
CA ASN A 167 14.99 4.08 -0.18
C ASN A 167 14.39 4.61 -1.50
N PHE A 168 14.87 4.11 -2.64
CA PHE A 168 14.21 4.32 -3.93
C PHE A 168 12.77 3.80 -3.93
N LEU A 169 11.97 4.27 -4.89
CA LEU A 169 10.57 3.91 -5.13
C LEU A 169 9.66 4.17 -3.93
N ARG A 170 10.03 5.17 -3.11
CA ARG A 170 9.28 5.69 -1.96
C ARG A 170 9.28 7.22 -2.03
N GLY A 171 8.14 7.84 -1.84
CA GLY A 171 8.07 9.30 -1.83
C GLY A 171 6.73 9.85 -1.37
N VAL A 172 6.77 11.09 -0.90
CA VAL A 172 5.60 11.87 -0.51
C VAL A 172 5.42 13.04 -1.47
N GLN A 173 4.18 13.28 -1.88
CA GLN A 173 3.77 14.49 -2.59
C GLN A 173 2.58 15.11 -1.88
N ILE A 174 2.49 16.45 -1.96
CA ILE A 174 1.36 17.21 -1.43
C ILE A 174 0.44 17.56 -2.58
N ALA A 175 -0.85 17.27 -2.41
CA ALA A 175 -1.85 17.53 -3.43
C ALA A 175 -1.99 19.04 -3.69
N ASP A 176 -2.08 19.41 -4.96
CA ASP A 176 -2.32 20.79 -5.37
C ASP A 176 -3.82 21.18 -5.24
N ALA A 177 -4.18 22.36 -5.74
CA ALA A 177 -5.54 22.89 -5.68
C ALA A 177 -6.56 22.05 -6.48
N ASP A 178 -6.09 21.23 -7.42
CA ASP A 178 -6.91 20.27 -8.18
C ASP A 178 -6.90 18.88 -7.53
N GLY A 179 -6.31 18.74 -6.32
CA GLY A 179 -6.24 17.48 -5.57
C GLY A 179 -5.21 16.51 -6.15
N VAL A 180 -4.33 16.97 -7.03
CA VAL A 180 -3.44 16.11 -7.80
C VAL A 180 -2.08 15.96 -7.13
N VAL A 181 -1.61 14.71 -7.02
CA VAL A 181 -0.20 14.38 -6.77
C VAL A 181 0.37 13.63 -7.97
N SER A 182 1.64 13.84 -8.28
CA SER A 182 2.31 13.15 -9.39
C SER A 182 3.73 12.75 -9.03
N PHE A 183 4.06 11.50 -9.33
CA PHE A 183 5.38 10.89 -9.11
C PHE A 183 5.98 10.45 -10.45
N THR A 184 7.29 10.66 -10.60
CA THR A 184 8.11 10.00 -11.63
C THR A 184 8.74 8.75 -11.03
N THR A 185 8.41 7.60 -11.58
CA THR A 185 8.83 6.28 -11.09
C THR A 185 9.11 5.31 -12.24
N VAL A 186 9.21 4.01 -11.95
CA VAL A 186 9.25 2.92 -12.92
C VAL A 186 8.07 1.97 -12.72
N TYR A 187 7.69 1.24 -13.76
CA TYR A 187 6.62 0.24 -13.69
C TYR A 187 7.01 -0.91 -12.74
N PRO A 188 6.18 -1.28 -11.74
CA PRO A 188 6.51 -2.30 -10.76
C PRO A 188 6.53 -3.71 -11.36
N GLY A 189 7.34 -4.59 -10.80
CA GLY A 189 7.30 -6.02 -11.12
C GLY A 189 6.09 -6.73 -10.52
N CYS A 190 5.94 -8.00 -10.87
CA CYS A 190 5.04 -8.95 -10.21
C CYS A 190 5.89 -9.86 -9.34
N TYR A 191 5.66 -9.86 -8.02
CA TYR A 191 6.25 -10.83 -7.11
C TYR A 191 5.26 -11.94 -6.79
N SER A 192 5.76 -13.08 -6.30
CA SER A 192 4.96 -14.28 -6.09
C SER A 192 3.77 -14.03 -5.16
N GLY A 193 2.56 -14.38 -5.63
CA GLY A 193 1.35 -14.40 -4.83
C GLY A 193 0.57 -13.08 -4.76
N ARG A 194 1.02 -12.02 -5.44
CA ARG A 194 0.34 -10.72 -5.46
C ARG A 194 0.24 -10.16 -6.87
N TRP A 195 -0.92 -9.60 -7.21
CA TRP A 195 -1.12 -8.86 -8.47
C TRP A 195 -0.23 -7.60 -8.49
N PRO A 196 0.29 -7.13 -9.64
CA PRO A 196 1.10 -5.91 -9.70
C PRO A 196 0.38 -4.69 -9.11
N HIS A 197 1.05 -3.96 -8.22
CA HIS A 197 0.45 -2.85 -7.48
C HIS A 197 1.44 -1.75 -7.07
N VAL A 198 0.87 -0.58 -6.76
CA VAL A 198 1.52 0.48 -5.98
C VAL A 198 0.72 0.67 -4.69
N HIS A 199 1.39 0.67 -3.55
CA HIS A 199 0.75 1.07 -2.30
C HIS A 199 0.71 2.58 -2.17
N PHE A 200 -0.30 3.08 -1.46
CA PHE A 200 -0.30 4.46 -1.00
C PHE A 200 -1.02 4.63 0.33
N GLU A 201 -0.59 5.66 1.06
CA GLU A 201 -1.22 6.17 2.27
C GLU A 201 -1.50 7.66 2.09
N VAL A 202 -2.63 8.09 2.63
CA VAL A 202 -3.05 9.49 2.63
C VAL A 202 -3.00 10.00 4.06
N TYR A 203 -2.38 11.16 4.26
CA TYR A 203 -2.28 11.85 5.54
C TYR A 203 -2.90 13.24 5.43
N PRO A 204 -3.49 13.79 6.51
CA PRO A 204 -4.15 15.10 6.49
C PRO A 204 -3.30 16.24 5.91
N ASP A 205 -1.98 16.20 6.16
CA ASP A 205 -1.01 17.18 5.68
C ASP A 205 0.43 16.63 5.78
N GLU A 206 1.40 17.39 5.26
CA GLU A 206 2.83 17.05 5.30
C GLU A 206 3.35 16.85 6.73
N ALA A 207 2.85 17.61 7.71
CA ALA A 207 3.35 17.52 9.09
C ALA A 207 2.89 16.24 9.79
N SER A 208 1.84 15.60 9.28
CA SER A 208 1.24 14.39 9.85
C SER A 208 1.95 13.10 9.43
N ILE A 209 2.78 13.13 8.38
CA ILE A 209 3.41 11.93 7.78
C ILE A 209 4.38 11.20 8.72
N THR A 210 4.92 11.88 9.73
CA THR A 210 5.91 11.29 10.66
C THR A 210 5.28 10.45 11.77
N ASP A 211 3.97 10.21 11.73
CA ASP A 211 3.28 9.33 12.66
C ASP A 211 2.21 8.55 11.90
N SER A 212 2.46 7.26 11.70
CA SER A 212 1.58 6.33 11.00
C SER A 212 0.17 6.23 11.61
N ALA A 213 -0.03 6.66 12.86
CA ALA A 213 -1.36 6.75 13.45
C ALA A 213 -2.24 7.86 12.83
N ASN A 214 -1.65 8.80 12.07
CA ASN A 214 -2.38 9.89 11.41
C ASN A 214 -2.85 9.55 9.98
N VAL A 215 -2.60 8.33 9.50
CA VAL A 215 -3.11 7.91 8.18
C VAL A 215 -4.63 8.03 8.17
N ILE A 216 -5.18 8.65 7.12
CA ILE A 216 -6.62 8.81 6.88
C ILE A 216 -7.15 7.89 5.78
N ALA A 217 -6.27 7.30 4.96
CA ALA A 217 -6.61 6.19 4.08
C ALA A 217 -5.37 5.37 3.75
N THR A 218 -5.48 4.04 3.73
CA THR A 218 -4.46 3.13 3.21
C THR A 218 -5.07 2.31 2.09
N SER A 219 -4.45 2.29 0.91
CA SER A 219 -4.94 1.48 -0.20
C SER A 219 -3.83 1.09 -1.18
N GLN A 220 -4.24 0.46 -2.28
CA GLN A 220 -3.35 -0.01 -3.33
C GLN A 220 -3.97 0.30 -4.70
N LEU A 221 -3.12 0.65 -5.66
CA LEU A 221 -3.47 0.79 -7.07
C LEU A 221 -3.13 -0.51 -7.80
N ALA A 222 -4.06 -1.04 -8.59
CA ALA A 222 -3.87 -2.22 -9.44
C ALA A 222 -3.58 -1.81 -10.90
N PHE A 223 -2.84 -2.66 -11.61
CA PHE A 223 -2.51 -2.44 -13.03
C PHE A 223 -3.32 -3.35 -13.97
N PRO A 224 -3.71 -2.87 -15.17
CA PRO A 224 -4.38 -3.70 -16.16
C PRO A 224 -3.48 -4.83 -16.69
N GLU A 225 -4.04 -6.03 -16.85
CA GLU A 225 -3.31 -7.23 -17.28
C GLU A 225 -2.62 -7.05 -18.64
N ASP A 226 -3.29 -6.42 -19.61
CA ASP A 226 -2.76 -6.21 -20.96
C ASP A 226 -1.56 -5.27 -20.98
N VAL A 227 -1.53 -4.29 -20.07
CA VAL A 227 -0.37 -3.41 -19.86
C VAL A 227 0.76 -4.18 -19.18
N CYS A 228 0.46 -4.99 -18.16
CA CYS A 228 1.44 -5.85 -17.51
C CYS A 228 2.11 -6.79 -18.52
N ASP A 229 1.33 -7.49 -19.35
CA ASP A 229 1.82 -8.37 -20.42
C ASP A 229 2.78 -7.63 -21.38
N THR A 230 2.43 -6.39 -21.74
CA THR A 230 3.25 -5.57 -22.63
C THR A 230 4.57 -5.15 -21.97
N VAL A 231 4.53 -4.72 -20.71
CA VAL A 231 5.73 -4.29 -19.97
C VAL A 231 6.63 -5.45 -19.62
N TYR A 232 6.06 -6.59 -19.21
CA TYR A 232 6.84 -7.75 -18.77
C TYR A 232 7.52 -8.51 -19.91
N ALA A 233 7.22 -8.15 -21.16
CA ALA A 233 7.99 -8.58 -22.32
C ALA A 233 9.34 -7.86 -22.48
N GLU A 234 9.60 -6.78 -21.72
CA GLU A 234 10.84 -6.02 -21.76
C GLU A 234 11.95 -6.63 -20.87
N GLU A 235 13.21 -6.31 -21.19
CA GLU A 235 14.39 -6.82 -20.48
C GLU A 235 14.38 -6.42 -18.99
N GLY A 236 14.59 -7.40 -18.12
CA GLY A 236 14.64 -7.23 -16.66
C GLY A 236 13.30 -7.44 -15.94
N TYR A 237 12.24 -7.85 -16.64
CA TYR A 237 10.96 -8.25 -16.03
C TYR A 237 10.71 -9.76 -16.09
N GLU A 238 11.72 -10.59 -16.34
CA GLU A 238 11.56 -12.02 -16.58
C GLU A 238 10.88 -12.76 -15.41
N ASN A 239 11.21 -12.40 -14.16
CA ASN A 239 10.54 -12.94 -12.97
C ASN A 239 9.04 -12.58 -12.93
N SER A 240 8.70 -11.38 -13.42
CA SER A 240 7.32 -10.90 -13.42
C SER A 240 6.44 -11.72 -14.37
N VAL A 241 6.99 -12.21 -15.48
CA VAL A 241 6.27 -13.11 -16.40
C VAL A 241 5.87 -14.41 -15.70
N GLU A 242 6.79 -15.02 -14.95
CA GLU A 242 6.53 -16.28 -14.25
C GLU A 242 5.53 -16.12 -13.10
N ASN A 243 5.60 -14.99 -12.38
CA ASN A 243 4.72 -14.69 -11.26
C ASN A 243 3.30 -14.30 -11.72
N LEU A 244 3.18 -13.45 -12.76
CA LEU A 244 1.88 -13.03 -13.29
C LEU A 244 1.07 -14.23 -13.79
N ALA A 245 1.74 -15.23 -14.41
CA ALA A 245 1.09 -16.46 -14.87
C ALA A 245 0.49 -17.33 -13.74
N GLN A 246 0.79 -17.02 -12.47
CA GLN A 246 0.34 -17.78 -11.29
C GLN A 246 -0.70 -17.03 -10.45
N ILE A 247 -1.08 -15.81 -10.84
CA ILE A 247 -2.03 -14.96 -10.10
C ILE A 247 -3.03 -14.31 -11.06
N SER A 248 -4.23 -14.07 -10.57
CA SER A 248 -5.26 -13.23 -11.20
C SER A 248 -5.85 -12.30 -10.14
N LEU A 249 -6.52 -11.22 -10.57
CA LEU A 249 -7.24 -10.31 -9.68
C LEU A 249 -8.21 -11.06 -8.74
N GLU A 250 -8.89 -12.10 -9.23
CA GLU A 250 -9.83 -12.91 -8.42
C GLU A 250 -9.15 -13.86 -7.42
N SER A 251 -7.86 -14.13 -7.59
CA SER A 251 -7.07 -14.97 -6.68
C SER A 251 -6.15 -14.18 -5.75
N ASP A 252 -5.94 -12.89 -6.04
CA ASP A 252 -5.20 -11.96 -5.18
C ASP A 252 -6.01 -11.66 -3.92
N ASN A 253 -5.35 -11.67 -2.76
CA ASN A 253 -6.00 -11.53 -1.46
C ASN A 253 -6.39 -10.09 -1.09
N ILE A 254 -6.06 -9.10 -1.94
CA ILE A 254 -6.42 -7.69 -1.82
C ILE A 254 -7.52 -7.37 -2.84
N PHE A 255 -7.28 -7.63 -4.13
CA PHE A 255 -8.18 -7.17 -5.20
C PHE A 255 -9.37 -8.10 -5.50
N SER A 256 -9.44 -9.30 -4.90
CA SER A 256 -10.47 -10.29 -5.25
C SER A 256 -11.90 -9.93 -4.83
N ASP A 257 -12.09 -8.98 -3.91
CA ASP A 257 -13.43 -8.62 -3.41
C ASP A 257 -14.28 -7.91 -4.49
N ASP A 258 -13.68 -7.16 -5.41
CA ASP A 258 -14.35 -6.52 -6.56
C ASP A 258 -13.62 -6.70 -7.91
N GLY A 259 -12.57 -7.53 -7.96
CA GLY A 259 -11.73 -7.69 -9.15
C GLY A 259 -10.82 -6.49 -9.42
N GLY A 260 -10.55 -5.67 -8.40
CA GLY A 260 -9.75 -4.45 -8.48
C GLY A 260 -10.47 -3.29 -9.15
N GLU A 261 -11.78 -3.37 -9.41
CA GLU A 261 -12.54 -2.34 -10.13
C GLU A 261 -12.38 -0.95 -9.50
N SER A 262 -12.41 -0.86 -8.17
CA SER A 262 -12.28 0.42 -7.44
C SER A 262 -10.85 0.96 -7.38
N GLN A 263 -9.85 0.15 -7.72
CA GLN A 263 -8.42 0.43 -7.56
C GLN A 263 -7.64 0.34 -8.89
N MET A 264 -8.31 0.00 -9.99
CA MET A 264 -7.70 -0.18 -11.30
C MET A 264 -7.28 1.16 -11.88
N GLY A 265 -5.97 1.33 -12.10
CA GLY A 265 -5.45 2.55 -12.71
C GLY A 265 -5.80 2.66 -14.19
N THR A 266 -6.13 3.87 -14.64
CA THR A 266 -6.28 4.17 -16.07
C THR A 266 -4.91 4.48 -16.67
N VAL A 267 -4.49 3.67 -17.63
CA VAL A 267 -3.16 3.72 -18.24
C VAL A 267 -3.20 4.35 -19.64
N SER A 268 -2.19 5.15 -19.95
CA SER A 268 -1.89 5.63 -21.30
C SER A 268 -0.38 5.65 -21.54
N GLY A 269 0.04 5.74 -22.80
CA GLY A 269 1.45 5.72 -23.19
C GLY A 269 1.88 4.36 -23.75
N ASP A 270 3.20 4.16 -23.81
CA ASP A 270 3.81 2.94 -24.33
C ASP A 270 5.21 2.76 -23.72
N VAL A 271 5.82 1.59 -23.93
CA VAL A 271 7.16 1.28 -23.42
C VAL A 271 8.23 2.29 -23.87
N ALA A 272 8.15 2.78 -25.10
CA ALA A 272 9.18 3.63 -25.68
C ALA A 272 9.16 5.06 -25.12
N ASN A 273 7.98 5.58 -24.84
CA ASN A 273 7.76 6.94 -24.33
C ASN A 273 7.51 6.99 -22.81
N GLY A 274 7.29 5.83 -22.18
CA GLY A 274 6.83 5.70 -20.81
C GLY A 274 5.31 5.68 -20.71
N TYR A 275 4.82 5.15 -19.59
CA TYR A 275 3.40 5.12 -19.26
C TYR A 275 3.02 6.25 -18.32
N THR A 276 1.77 6.68 -18.38
CA THR A 276 1.11 7.44 -17.32
C THR A 276 -0.05 6.61 -16.78
N ILE A 277 -0.10 6.41 -15.47
CA ILE A 277 -1.22 5.77 -14.79
C ILE A 277 -1.89 6.78 -13.85
N THR A 278 -3.22 6.82 -13.89
CA THR A 278 -4.05 7.73 -13.09
C THR A 278 -5.06 6.94 -12.28
N LEU A 279 -5.32 7.37 -11.05
CA LEU A 279 -6.39 6.84 -10.21
C LEU A 279 -7.08 8.00 -9.46
N ALA A 280 -8.41 8.02 -9.50
CA ALA A 280 -9.23 8.90 -8.67
C ALA A 280 -9.44 8.22 -7.31
N VAL A 281 -9.18 8.93 -6.23
CA VAL A 281 -9.19 8.38 -4.86
C VAL A 281 -10.16 9.21 -4.03
N GLY A 282 -11.32 8.62 -3.69
CA GLY A 282 -12.26 9.22 -2.75
C GLY A 282 -11.85 8.90 -1.31
N VAL A 283 -11.62 9.93 -0.50
CA VAL A 283 -11.28 9.79 0.93
C VAL A 283 -12.39 10.38 1.77
N ASP A 284 -13.02 9.57 2.63
CA ASP A 284 -13.97 10.03 3.63
C ASP A 284 -13.29 10.07 5.01
N THR A 285 -12.92 11.27 5.46
CA THR A 285 -12.26 11.46 6.77
C THR A 285 -13.17 11.19 7.98
N SER A 286 -14.46 10.87 7.75
CA SER A 286 -15.37 10.39 8.80
C SER A 286 -15.36 8.86 8.95
N THR A 287 -14.78 8.13 7.99
CA THR A 287 -14.45 6.72 8.13
C THR A 287 -13.15 6.59 8.92
N GLU A 288 -13.14 5.69 9.90
CA GLU A 288 -11.90 5.37 10.62
C GLU A 288 -10.94 4.66 9.68
N ALA A 289 -9.79 5.27 9.41
CA ALA A 289 -8.75 4.66 8.60
C ALA A 289 -8.37 3.29 9.17
N GLY A 290 -8.14 2.31 8.29
CA GLY A 290 -7.71 0.97 8.64
C GLY A 290 -6.24 0.92 9.05
N GLY A 291 -5.82 1.80 9.96
CA GLY A 291 -4.41 2.06 10.28
C GLY A 291 -3.56 0.81 10.46
N GLY A 292 -2.36 0.87 9.87
CA GLY A 292 -1.26 -0.05 10.13
C GLY A 292 -1.03 -0.19 11.64
N GLY A 293 -1.27 -1.40 12.15
CA GLY A 293 -0.78 -1.84 13.46
C GLY A 293 -1.21 -1.04 14.69
N SER A 294 -2.44 -1.27 15.19
CA SER A 294 -2.68 -1.42 16.65
C SER A 294 -4.06 -2.04 16.92
N ALA A 295 -4.07 -3.20 17.59
CA ALA A 295 -5.28 -3.83 18.09
C ALA A 295 -5.94 -2.99 19.21
N PRO A 296 -7.27 -3.06 19.39
CA PRO A 296 -7.93 -2.41 20.52
C PRO A 296 -7.39 -2.98 21.83
N SER A 297 -7.00 -2.10 22.74
CA SER A 297 -6.77 -2.41 24.15
C SER A 297 -8.02 -3.10 24.72
N GLY A 298 -7.95 -4.42 24.87
CA GLY A 298 -8.99 -5.23 25.48
C GLY A 298 -9.16 -4.90 26.96
N GLY A 299 -10.07 -3.98 27.26
CA GLY A 299 -10.52 -3.72 28.61
C GLY A 299 -11.35 -4.89 29.18
N GLY A 300 -10.92 -5.38 30.35
CA GLY A 300 -11.83 -5.87 31.39
C GLY A 300 -11.93 -7.38 31.56
N GLY A 301 -11.25 -7.92 32.58
CA GLY A 301 -11.42 -9.30 33.01
C GLY A 301 -10.90 -9.57 34.43
N GLY A 302 -11.62 -9.03 35.42
CA GLY A 302 -11.79 -9.55 36.80
C GLY A 302 -10.60 -10.22 37.52
N ALA A 303 -10.12 -9.56 38.57
CA ALA A 303 -9.43 -10.23 39.67
C ALA A 303 -10.30 -11.35 40.29
N PRO A 304 -9.66 -12.45 40.71
CA PRO A 304 -9.93 -12.87 42.08
C PRO A 304 -8.67 -13.35 42.82
N GLY A 305 -8.57 -12.95 44.09
CA GLY A 305 -8.25 -13.90 45.16
C GLY A 305 -6.77 -14.07 45.51
N GLY A 306 -6.41 -13.54 46.67
CA GLY A 306 -5.10 -13.69 47.31
C GLY A 306 -4.61 -15.13 47.49
N GLY A 307 -3.28 -15.25 47.47
CA GLY A 307 -2.52 -16.43 47.87
C GLY A 307 -1.16 -15.98 48.38
N GLU A 308 -1.01 -16.01 49.70
CA GLU A 308 0.20 -15.76 50.48
C GLU A 308 1.38 -16.63 49.99
N MET A 309 2.58 -16.06 49.81
CA MET A 309 3.83 -16.82 49.62
C MET A 309 4.85 -16.38 50.70
N PRO A 310 5.45 -17.33 51.45
CA PRO A 310 6.31 -17.02 52.57
C PRO A 310 7.73 -16.63 52.13
N SER A 311 8.31 -15.71 52.92
CA SER A 311 9.70 -15.28 52.88
C SER A 311 10.69 -16.42 53.12
N GLY A 312 11.63 -16.63 52.19
CA GLY A 312 12.76 -17.54 52.32
C GLY A 312 14.09 -16.79 52.24
N GLU A 313 14.81 -16.79 53.36
CA GLU A 313 16.14 -16.22 53.60
C GLU A 313 17.26 -17.00 52.87
N PRO A 314 18.41 -16.37 52.53
CA PRO A 314 19.52 -17.06 51.84
C PRO A 314 20.41 -17.86 52.82
N PRO A 315 21.02 -18.99 52.39
CA PRO A 315 21.90 -19.75 53.26
C PRO A 315 23.28 -19.09 53.42
N ALA A 316 23.71 -19.05 54.68
CA ALA A 316 25.03 -18.63 55.14
C ALA A 316 26.13 -19.61 54.70
N ASN A 317 27.25 -19.02 54.28
CA ASN A 317 28.53 -19.67 54.05
C ASN A 317 29.19 -20.01 55.40
N ASN A 318 29.59 -21.26 55.61
CA ASN A 318 30.39 -21.66 56.76
C ASN A 318 31.58 -22.49 56.30
N GLY A 319 32.77 -22.06 56.71
CA GLY A 319 33.92 -22.95 56.92
C GLY A 319 33.78 -23.74 58.21
#